data_AF-A0A942HXK2-F1
#
_entry.id   AF-A0A942HXK2-F1
#
_cell.length_a   1.000
_cell.length_b   1.000
_cell.length_c   1.000
_cell.angle_alpha   90.00
_cell.angle_beta   90.00
_cell.angle_gamma   90.00
#
_symmetry.space_group_name_H-M   'P 1'
#
loop_
_entity.id
_entity.type
_entity.pdbx_description
1 polymer ?
#
loop_
_entity_poly.entity_id
_entity_poly.type
_entity_poly.pdbx_seq_one_letter_code
_entity_poly.pdbx_strand_id
1 'polypeptide(L)'
;MSSVNPVFYWLAGFVALGAALLLVKDEKLKPRIIDVLLIVATIFVGQHLWHALDPNKAQKSSTAPVIDSDKAELSLKMAQGLEATSQVFLTPKIVDRRSHSPLSIPAAGTAQSSEKSIEALKREAQRIVGELVQKNPQAGVLESKYALITHDLGDPNSMSLERLSHIDSPNAKSLHKAMTVLYGTAKPTTEEVNEAENTFKTLLPRGWYRDTALLELYKKTGRKAELQALQTQVTDQGLRLVYKLVAIGCIMIFSFFVGVIVILAQLFFLPRNVTKEADRALIASPIAFSPRTIYGVFIAWMTTQVLLSSLLQTGVKVGELMNRGVFLAAITMAVLYLAANGPGIFYIWLVAAKPYKLNLFETVKLRTRVGKLGPVRMVLAGWLTWFAAVPVVLVCYLLAIKLMNSQGSSNPVIALVMEASRSADFASIIMFYFTLGVFAPICEETLFRGFLYTSLRRYWGVMPSLLLTAFLFAGVHLDGGGFLPLFGLGFLFGFIVERTKSIVPSMVAHGLWNSGTFTLVLLLFGN
;
A
#
# COMPACT_ATOMS: atom_id res chain seq x y z
N MET A 1 -26.13 -30.30 -6.84
CA MET A 1 -25.54 -29.94 -5.53
C MET A 1 -24.22 -29.16 -5.73
N SER A 2 -24.24 -28.05 -6.47
CA SER A 2 -23.04 -27.35 -6.97
C SER A 2 -22.98 -25.86 -6.61
N SER A 3 -23.62 -25.43 -5.52
CA SER A 3 -23.72 -23.99 -5.17
C SER A 3 -23.24 -23.61 -3.77
N VAL A 4 -22.73 -24.54 -2.96
CA VAL A 4 -22.20 -24.20 -1.63
C VAL A 4 -20.71 -23.94 -1.74
N ASN A 5 -20.29 -22.69 -1.49
CA ASN A 5 -18.88 -22.32 -1.44
C ASN A 5 -18.15 -23.26 -0.46
N PRO A 6 -17.05 -23.94 -0.88
CA PRO A 6 -16.31 -24.90 -0.06
C PRO A 6 -15.94 -24.37 1.33
N VAL A 7 -15.81 -23.05 1.48
CA VAL A 7 -15.54 -22.34 2.74
C VAL A 7 -16.61 -22.60 3.81
N PHE A 8 -17.89 -22.79 3.44
CA PHE A 8 -18.95 -23.10 4.40
C PHE A 8 -18.79 -24.48 5.04
N TYR A 9 -18.28 -25.46 4.31
CA TYR A 9 -18.00 -26.79 4.86
C TYR A 9 -16.84 -26.76 5.85
N TRP A 10 -15.81 -25.95 5.55
CA TRP A 10 -14.70 -25.72 6.48
C TRP A 10 -15.16 -25.00 7.75
N LEU A 11 -15.95 -23.93 7.60
CA LEU A 11 -16.51 -23.20 8.74
C LEU A 11 -17.36 -24.12 9.63
N ALA A 12 -18.24 -24.92 9.02
CA ALA A 12 -19.04 -25.91 9.74
C ALA A 12 -18.17 -26.96 10.45
N GLY A 13 -17.09 -27.42 9.79
CA GLY A 13 -16.11 -28.33 10.37
C GLY A 13 -15.38 -27.74 11.59
N PHE A 14 -14.94 -26.48 11.51
CA PHE A 14 -14.29 -25.80 12.64
C PHE A 14 -15.27 -25.56 13.80
N VAL A 15 -16.51 -25.15 13.51
CA VAL A 15 -17.55 -24.97 14.53
C VAL A 15 -17.89 -26.30 15.20
N ALA A 16 -18.05 -27.38 14.44
CA ALA A 16 -18.34 -28.71 14.97
C ALA A 16 -17.20 -29.25 15.86
N LEU A 17 -15.95 -29.13 15.40
CA LEU A 17 -14.78 -29.56 16.18
C LEU A 17 -14.55 -28.67 17.41
N GLY A 18 -14.79 -27.36 17.31
CA GLY A 18 -14.76 -26.43 18.45
C GLY A 18 -15.85 -26.73 19.48
N ALA A 19 -17.07 -27.04 19.04
CA ALA A 19 -18.15 -27.50 19.90
C ALA A 19 -17.82 -28.84 20.58
N ALA A 20 -17.25 -29.79 19.84
CA ALA A 20 -16.78 -31.06 20.40
C ALA A 20 -15.73 -30.84 21.50
N LEU A 21 -14.81 -29.90 21.32
CA LEU A 21 -13.82 -29.54 22.34
C LEU A 21 -14.47 -29.00 23.64
N LEU A 22 -15.52 -28.18 23.51
CA LEU A 22 -16.23 -27.59 24.64
C LEU A 22 -17.12 -28.61 25.38
N LEU A 23 -17.69 -29.57 24.65
CA LEU A 23 -18.65 -30.55 25.18
C LEU A 23 -17.98 -31.82 25.73
N VAL A 24 -16.79 -32.17 25.24
CA VAL A 24 -16.06 -33.36 25.69
C VAL A 24 -15.50 -33.14 27.09
N LYS A 25 -16.07 -33.85 28.07
CA LYS A 25 -15.60 -33.88 29.46
C LYS A 25 -14.39 -34.79 29.67
N ASP A 26 -14.14 -35.73 28.75
CA ASP A 26 -13.02 -36.68 28.84
C ASP A 26 -11.67 -35.99 28.62
N GLU A 27 -10.88 -35.90 29.69
CA GLU A 27 -9.54 -35.31 29.72
C GLU A 27 -8.54 -36.04 28.82
N LYS A 28 -8.75 -37.33 28.52
CA LYS A 28 -7.88 -38.11 27.61
C LYS A 28 -8.22 -37.88 26.14
N LEU A 29 -9.47 -37.53 25.84
CA LEU A 29 -9.95 -37.31 24.47
C LEU A 29 -9.70 -35.87 24.00
N LYS A 30 -9.74 -34.88 24.90
CA LYS A 30 -9.47 -33.47 24.60
C LYS A 30 -8.16 -33.24 23.83
N PRO A 31 -6.99 -33.79 24.22
CA PRO A 31 -5.77 -33.65 23.45
C PRO A 31 -5.91 -34.18 22.02
N ARG A 32 -6.55 -35.32 21.80
CA ARG A 32 -6.69 -35.88 20.44
C ARG A 32 -7.54 -34.98 19.53
N ILE A 33 -8.61 -34.41 20.08
CA ILE A 33 -9.48 -33.47 19.35
C ILE A 33 -8.71 -32.21 18.97
N ILE A 34 -7.85 -31.69 19.85
CA ILE A 34 -6.99 -30.55 19.54
C ILE A 34 -6.02 -30.89 18.40
N ASP A 35 -5.42 -32.08 18.38
CA ASP A 35 -4.51 -32.47 17.28
C ASP A 35 -5.24 -32.55 15.94
N VAL A 36 -6.45 -33.13 15.93
CA VAL A 36 -7.30 -33.15 14.73
C VAL A 36 -7.62 -31.73 14.28
N LEU A 37 -8.02 -30.84 15.19
CA LEU A 37 -8.27 -29.43 14.90
C LEU A 37 -7.06 -28.74 14.26
N LEU A 38 -5.87 -28.94 14.83
CA LEU A 38 -4.63 -28.35 14.31
C LEU A 38 -4.32 -28.88 12.91
N ILE A 39 -4.45 -30.18 12.67
CA ILE A 39 -4.22 -30.78 11.35
C ILE A 39 -5.21 -30.23 10.32
N VAL A 40 -6.50 -30.22 10.65
CA VAL A 40 -7.57 -29.70 9.78
C VAL A 40 -7.33 -28.22 9.46
N ALA A 41 -6.99 -27.40 10.46
CA ALA A 41 -6.62 -25.99 10.28
C ALA A 41 -5.40 -25.82 9.37
N THR A 42 -4.37 -26.67 9.55
CA THR A 42 -3.15 -26.64 8.74
C THR A 42 -3.44 -26.96 7.28
N ILE A 43 -4.22 -28.02 7.01
CA ILE A 43 -4.60 -28.41 5.65
C ILE A 43 -5.42 -27.29 5.00
N PHE A 44 -6.40 -26.74 5.71
CA PHE A 44 -7.25 -25.66 5.21
C PHE A 44 -6.44 -24.42 4.81
N VAL A 45 -5.58 -23.94 5.72
CA VAL A 45 -4.71 -22.78 5.48
C VAL A 45 -3.73 -23.09 4.35
N GLY A 46 -3.11 -24.27 4.35
CA GLY A 46 -2.17 -24.70 3.32
C GLY A 46 -2.79 -24.72 1.92
N GLN A 47 -4.01 -25.25 1.78
CA GLN A 47 -4.74 -25.24 0.51
C GLN A 47 -5.02 -23.81 0.03
N HIS A 48 -5.44 -22.92 0.93
CA HIS A 48 -5.69 -21.53 0.56
C HIS A 48 -4.41 -20.79 0.17
N LEU A 49 -3.32 -20.96 0.91
CA LEU A 49 -2.03 -20.35 0.58
C LEU A 49 -1.50 -20.88 -0.76
N TRP A 50 -1.62 -22.18 -1.03
CA TRP A 50 -1.23 -22.77 -2.31
C TRP A 50 -1.96 -22.11 -3.49
N HIS A 51 -3.28 -21.90 -3.36
CA HIS A 51 -4.06 -21.22 -4.39
C HIS A 51 -3.80 -19.72 -4.48
N ALA A 52 -3.45 -19.07 -3.36
CA ALA A 52 -3.12 -17.64 -3.33
C ALA A 52 -1.75 -17.35 -3.95
N LEU A 53 -0.81 -18.30 -3.85
CA LEU A 53 0.53 -18.21 -4.44
C LEU A 53 0.56 -18.63 -5.92
N ASP A 54 -0.57 -18.98 -6.53
CA ASP A 54 -0.64 -19.29 -7.97
C ASP A 54 -0.31 -18.03 -8.79
N PRO A 55 0.84 -18.02 -9.51
CA PRO A 55 1.30 -16.85 -10.24
C PRO A 55 0.31 -16.40 -11.33
N ASN A 56 -0.53 -17.31 -11.84
CA ASN A 56 -1.53 -17.00 -12.86
C ASN A 56 -2.75 -16.24 -12.30
N LYS A 57 -2.99 -16.28 -10.98
CA LYS A 57 -4.04 -15.52 -10.30
C LYS A 57 -3.57 -14.20 -9.74
N ALA A 58 -2.32 -14.09 -9.27
CA ALA A 58 -1.74 -12.85 -8.74
C ALA A 58 -1.79 -11.70 -9.77
N GLN A 59 -1.61 -12.01 -11.06
CA GLN A 59 -1.74 -11.04 -12.17
C GLN A 59 -3.19 -10.66 -12.52
N LYS A 60 -4.19 -11.41 -12.06
CA LYS A 60 -5.63 -11.19 -12.31
C LYS A 60 -6.35 -10.51 -11.14
N SER A 61 -5.61 -9.93 -10.20
CA SER A 61 -6.19 -9.09 -9.14
C SER A 61 -7.01 -7.95 -9.76
N SER A 62 -8.25 -7.76 -9.31
CA SER A 62 -9.16 -6.73 -9.82
C SER A 62 -8.66 -5.29 -9.56
N THR A 63 -7.66 -5.10 -8.70
CA THR A 63 -7.09 -3.78 -8.38
C THR A 63 -5.86 -3.42 -9.20
N ALA A 64 -5.18 -4.41 -9.81
CA ALA A 64 -3.98 -4.16 -10.61
C ALA A 64 -4.23 -3.18 -11.78
N PRO A 65 -5.35 -3.28 -12.54
CA PRO A 65 -5.65 -2.33 -13.61
C PRO A 65 -5.84 -0.89 -13.12
N VAL A 66 -6.37 -0.70 -11.90
CA VAL A 66 -6.57 0.63 -11.31
C VAL A 66 -5.23 1.23 -10.91
N ILE A 67 -4.41 0.47 -10.18
CA ILE A 67 -3.07 0.89 -9.75
C ILE A 67 -2.21 1.27 -10.96
N ASP A 68 -2.24 0.47 -12.03
CA ASP A 68 -1.45 0.75 -13.22
C ASP A 68 -1.98 1.98 -13.98
N SER A 69 -3.30 2.18 -14.06
CA SER A 69 -3.87 3.40 -14.65
C SER A 69 -3.42 4.66 -13.89
N ASP A 70 -3.32 4.55 -12.56
CA ASP A 70 -2.94 5.65 -11.68
C ASP A 70 -1.43 5.94 -11.75
N LYS A 71 -0.59 4.91 -11.92
CA LYS A 71 0.84 5.08 -12.24
C LYS A 71 1.03 5.86 -13.54
N ALA A 72 0.27 5.53 -14.58
CA ALA A 72 0.34 6.25 -15.86
C ALA A 72 -0.04 7.73 -15.69
N GLU A 73 -1.10 8.01 -14.92
CA GLU A 73 -1.50 9.39 -14.62
C GLU A 73 -0.42 10.15 -13.84
N LEU A 74 0.23 9.50 -12.87
CA LEU A 74 1.34 10.11 -12.13
C LEU A 74 2.51 10.47 -13.05
N SER A 75 2.90 9.58 -13.98
CA SER A 75 3.95 9.85 -14.96
C SER A 75 3.62 11.08 -15.82
N LEU A 76 2.36 11.23 -16.23
CA LEU A 76 1.89 12.38 -17.00
C LEU A 76 1.89 13.67 -16.17
N LYS A 77 1.47 13.62 -14.91
CA LYS A 77 1.57 14.76 -13.98
C LYS A 77 3.02 15.16 -13.70
N MET A 78 3.94 14.20 -13.64
CA MET A 78 5.37 14.48 -13.53
C MET A 78 5.89 15.18 -14.80
N ALA A 79 5.50 14.72 -15.99
CA ALA A 79 5.82 15.37 -17.26
C ALA A 79 5.31 16.82 -17.27
N GLN A 80 4.05 17.04 -16.89
CA GLN A 80 3.44 18.36 -16.73
C GLN A 80 4.18 19.24 -15.70
N GLY A 81 4.64 18.68 -14.58
CA GLY A 81 5.43 19.39 -13.59
C GLY A 81 6.80 19.84 -14.11
N LEU A 82 7.47 18.99 -14.90
CA LEU A 82 8.71 19.35 -15.58
C LEU A 82 8.49 20.44 -16.65
N GLU A 83 7.42 20.34 -17.43
CA GLU A 83 7.01 21.38 -18.39
C GLU A 83 6.74 22.72 -17.68
N ALA A 84 5.98 22.72 -16.58
CA ALA A 84 5.70 23.90 -15.79
C ALA A 84 6.97 24.54 -15.22
N THR A 85 7.90 23.71 -14.72
CA THR A 85 9.21 24.17 -14.21
C THR A 85 10.03 24.79 -15.34
N SER A 86 10.08 24.16 -16.50
CA SER A 86 10.73 24.70 -17.71
C SER A 86 10.13 26.07 -18.09
N GLN A 87 8.80 26.20 -18.10
CA GLN A 87 8.13 27.45 -18.42
C GLN A 87 8.42 28.58 -17.41
N VAL A 88 8.55 28.28 -16.12
CA VAL A 88 8.87 29.31 -15.11
C VAL A 88 10.33 29.72 -15.13
N PHE A 89 11.26 28.76 -15.30
CA PHE A 89 12.69 29.01 -15.13
C PHE A 89 13.45 29.27 -16.44
N LEU A 90 12.97 28.77 -17.59
CA LEU A 90 13.65 28.89 -18.89
C LEU A 90 13.01 29.93 -19.83
N THR A 91 11.77 30.37 -19.58
CA THR A 91 11.16 31.48 -20.33
C THR A 91 11.23 32.80 -19.55
N PRO A 92 12.05 33.79 -19.98
CA PRO A 92 12.29 35.03 -19.22
C PRO A 92 11.17 36.07 -19.34
N LYS A 93 9.90 35.67 -19.43
CA LYS A 93 8.78 36.62 -19.73
C LYS A 93 7.72 36.82 -18.65
N ILE A 94 7.82 36.22 -17.46
CA ILE A 94 6.74 36.31 -16.45
C ILE A 94 7.21 36.81 -15.06
N VAL A 95 8.49 37.02 -14.83
CA VAL A 95 8.95 37.62 -13.55
C VAL A 95 9.36 39.07 -13.80
N ASP A 96 8.54 40.00 -13.29
CA ASP A 96 8.88 41.41 -13.16
C ASP A 96 10.19 41.50 -12.36
N ARG A 97 11.30 41.70 -13.08
CA ARG A 97 12.66 41.83 -12.51
C ARG A 97 12.76 43.18 -11.83
N ARG A 98 12.28 43.27 -10.59
CA ARG A 98 12.81 44.20 -9.60
C ARG A 98 13.32 43.38 -8.42
N SER A 99 14.63 43.49 -8.19
CA SER A 99 15.44 42.85 -7.15
C SER A 99 15.98 41.44 -7.45
N HIS A 100 17.30 41.36 -7.39
CA HIS A 100 18.19 40.20 -7.34
C HIS A 100 18.87 39.74 -8.64
N SER A 101 20.21 39.78 -8.56
CA SER A 101 21.19 39.51 -9.61
C SER A 101 21.02 38.12 -10.22
N PRO A 102 21.16 37.97 -11.56
CA PRO A 102 20.98 36.68 -12.21
C PRO A 102 22.16 35.76 -11.93
N LEU A 103 21.92 34.64 -11.23
CA LEU A 103 22.79 33.48 -11.30
C LEU A 103 22.70 32.91 -12.73
N SER A 104 23.80 32.92 -13.47
CA SER A 104 23.88 32.31 -14.81
C SER A 104 23.96 30.79 -14.68
N ILE A 105 22.84 30.10 -14.87
CA ILE A 105 22.80 28.63 -15.02
C ILE A 105 22.94 28.30 -16.52
N PRO A 106 23.72 27.28 -16.92
CA PRO A 106 23.89 26.92 -18.34
C PRO A 106 22.56 26.37 -18.91
N ALA A 107 21.82 27.19 -19.66
CA ALA A 107 20.43 26.91 -20.05
C ALA A 107 20.25 25.92 -21.22
N ALA A 108 21.26 25.77 -22.09
CA ALA A 108 21.11 25.01 -23.34
C ALA A 108 21.15 23.49 -23.16
N GLY A 109 22.05 22.97 -22.31
CA GLY A 109 22.15 21.52 -22.04
C GLY A 109 21.01 20.97 -21.19
N THR A 110 20.44 21.79 -20.31
CA THR A 110 19.36 21.43 -19.38
C THR A 110 17.99 21.37 -20.06
N ALA A 111 17.74 22.22 -21.07
CA ALA A 111 16.48 22.23 -21.80
C ALA A 111 16.30 20.92 -22.60
N GLN A 112 17.32 20.51 -23.36
CA GLN A 112 17.29 19.29 -24.17
C GLN A 112 17.24 18.01 -23.33
N SER A 113 17.83 18.00 -22.12
CA SER A 113 17.65 16.88 -21.19
C SER A 113 16.24 16.82 -20.62
N SER A 114 15.63 17.98 -20.35
CA SER A 114 14.27 18.06 -19.79
C SER A 114 13.20 17.57 -20.77
N GLU A 115 13.31 17.93 -22.05
CA GLU A 115 12.41 17.46 -23.10
C GLU A 115 12.47 15.94 -23.27
N LYS A 116 13.68 15.36 -23.28
CA LYS A 116 13.85 13.89 -23.32
C LYS A 116 13.20 13.20 -22.14
N SER A 117 13.31 13.75 -20.93
CA SER A 117 12.67 13.21 -19.73
C SER A 117 11.15 13.31 -19.77
N ILE A 118 10.62 14.45 -20.24
CA ILE A 118 9.17 14.67 -20.44
C ILE A 118 8.62 13.64 -21.42
N GLU A 119 9.27 13.48 -22.58
CA GLU A 119 8.85 12.53 -23.60
C GLU A 119 8.93 11.08 -23.10
N ALA A 120 9.98 10.71 -22.36
CA ALA A 120 10.12 9.39 -21.75
C ALA A 120 8.97 9.06 -20.77
N LEU A 121 8.57 10.02 -19.92
CA LEU A 121 7.45 9.86 -19.00
C LEU A 121 6.11 9.69 -19.74
N LYS A 122 5.89 10.47 -20.79
CA LYS A 122 4.69 10.35 -21.64
C LYS A 122 4.63 9.00 -22.36
N ARG A 123 5.76 8.53 -22.91
CA ARG A 123 5.87 7.21 -23.56
C ARG A 123 5.67 6.06 -22.58
N GLU A 124 6.14 6.19 -21.35
CA GLU A 124 5.88 5.18 -20.30
C GLU A 124 4.38 5.13 -19.94
N ALA A 125 3.73 6.29 -19.81
CA ALA A 125 2.28 6.33 -19.62
C ALA A 125 1.53 5.71 -20.81
N GLN A 126 1.95 5.99 -22.06
CA GLN A 126 1.40 5.39 -23.27
C GLN A 126 1.51 3.85 -23.21
N ARG A 127 2.69 3.32 -22.84
CA ARG A 127 2.93 1.88 -22.72
C ARG A 127 1.98 1.23 -21.70
N ILE A 128 1.90 1.80 -20.49
CA ILE A 128 1.07 1.26 -19.41
C ILE A 128 -0.42 1.27 -19.80
N VAL A 129 -0.93 2.40 -20.31
CA VAL A 129 -2.34 2.50 -20.71
C VAL A 129 -2.63 1.59 -21.92
N GLY A 130 -1.69 1.46 -22.85
CA GLY A 130 -1.81 0.54 -23.99
C GLY A 130 -1.95 -0.93 -23.56
N GLU A 131 -1.16 -1.37 -22.58
CA GLU A 131 -1.31 -2.72 -22.01
C GLU A 131 -2.66 -2.92 -21.31
N LEU A 132 -3.18 -1.88 -20.64
CA LEU A 132 -4.49 -1.93 -19.99
C LEU A 132 -5.64 -1.99 -20.99
N VAL A 133 -5.53 -1.25 -22.09
CA VAL A 133 -6.45 -1.29 -23.24
C VAL A 133 -6.49 -2.68 -23.85
N GLN A 134 -5.33 -3.30 -24.11
CA GLN A 134 -5.26 -4.66 -24.66
C GLN A 134 -5.94 -5.69 -23.74
N LYS A 135 -5.80 -5.51 -22.42
CA LYS A 135 -6.46 -6.37 -21.42
C LYS A 135 -7.97 -6.10 -21.30
N ASN A 136 -8.42 -4.88 -21.59
CA ASN A 136 -9.81 -4.44 -21.41
C ASN A 136 -10.32 -3.64 -22.63
N PRO A 137 -10.44 -4.28 -23.81
CA PRO A 137 -10.71 -3.56 -25.06
C PRO A 137 -12.10 -2.91 -25.14
N GLN A 138 -13.02 -3.29 -24.24
CA GLN A 138 -14.38 -2.72 -24.17
C GLN A 138 -14.47 -1.51 -23.22
N ALA A 139 -13.38 -1.14 -22.56
CA ALA A 139 -13.37 -0.02 -21.61
C ALA A 139 -13.14 1.31 -22.36
N GLY A 140 -14.23 1.95 -22.82
CA GLY A 140 -14.15 3.20 -23.59
C GLY A 140 -13.39 4.35 -22.92
N VAL A 141 -13.39 4.42 -21.58
CA VAL A 141 -12.59 5.41 -20.84
C VAL A 141 -11.08 5.14 -20.98
N LEU A 142 -10.65 3.87 -20.95
CA LEU A 142 -9.23 3.53 -21.13
C LEU A 142 -8.76 3.82 -22.56
N GLU A 143 -9.58 3.50 -23.56
CA GLU A 143 -9.28 3.82 -24.96
C GLU A 143 -9.20 5.34 -25.17
N SER A 144 -10.08 6.10 -24.53
CA SER A 144 -10.04 7.58 -24.56
C SER A 144 -8.79 8.14 -23.89
N LYS A 145 -8.36 7.57 -22.75
CA LYS A 145 -7.08 7.93 -22.11
C LYS A 145 -5.89 7.66 -23.04
N TYR A 146 -5.89 6.50 -23.69
CA TYR A 146 -4.85 6.13 -24.65
C TYR A 146 -4.80 7.10 -25.83
N ALA A 147 -5.97 7.45 -26.40
CA ALA A 147 -6.08 8.40 -27.51
C ALA A 147 -5.50 9.77 -27.16
N LEU A 148 -5.78 10.30 -25.97
CA LEU A 148 -5.24 11.58 -25.51
C LEU A 148 -3.70 11.56 -25.44
N ILE A 149 -3.12 10.49 -24.89
CA ILE A 149 -1.65 10.37 -24.78
C ILE A 149 -1.02 10.24 -26.18
N THR A 150 -1.60 9.43 -27.06
CA THR A 150 -1.03 9.22 -28.41
C THR A 150 -1.08 10.49 -29.25
N HIS A 151 -2.17 11.26 -29.15
CA HIS A 151 -2.29 12.54 -29.83
C HIS A 151 -1.34 13.60 -29.24
N ASP A 152 -1.16 13.65 -27.91
CA ASP A 152 -0.20 14.55 -27.27
C ASP A 152 1.26 14.24 -27.68
N LEU A 153 1.59 12.97 -27.87
CA LEU A 153 2.88 12.51 -28.40
C LEU A 153 3.03 12.71 -29.92
N GLY A 154 1.98 13.14 -30.61
CA GLY A 154 1.99 13.33 -32.07
C GLY A 154 2.13 12.03 -32.86
N ASP A 155 1.68 10.88 -32.32
CA ASP A 155 1.73 9.59 -33.00
C ASP A 155 0.65 9.51 -34.11
N PRO A 156 1.04 9.55 -35.40
CA PRO A 156 0.09 9.61 -36.51
C PRO A 156 -0.60 8.27 -36.79
N ASN A 157 -0.15 7.16 -36.19
CA ASN A 157 -0.64 5.81 -36.46
C ASN A 157 -1.65 5.31 -35.41
N SER A 158 -2.17 6.18 -34.55
CA SER A 158 -3.09 5.76 -33.49
C SER A 158 -4.48 5.43 -34.04
N MET A 159 -4.81 4.15 -34.19
CA MET A 159 -6.19 3.67 -34.48
C MET A 159 -7.14 3.79 -33.26
N SER A 160 -6.86 4.69 -32.31
CA SER A 160 -7.56 4.78 -31.02
C SER A 160 -8.98 5.35 -31.17
N LEU A 161 -9.16 6.36 -32.01
CA LEU A 161 -10.48 6.90 -32.38
C LEU A 161 -11.35 5.84 -33.08
N GLU A 162 -10.77 5.11 -34.03
CA GLU A 162 -11.47 4.02 -34.73
C GLU A 162 -11.86 2.91 -33.76
N ARG A 163 -10.94 2.45 -32.90
CA ARG A 163 -11.23 1.46 -31.85
C ARG A 163 -12.33 1.92 -30.90
N LEU A 164 -12.30 3.18 -30.47
CA LEU A 164 -13.32 3.75 -29.59
C LEU A 164 -14.70 3.78 -30.27
N SER A 165 -14.77 3.94 -31.59
CA SER A 165 -16.02 3.90 -32.37
C SER A 165 -16.71 2.52 -32.35
N HIS A 166 -15.93 1.45 -32.19
CA HIS A 166 -16.42 0.07 -32.19
C HIS A 166 -16.87 -0.42 -30.79
N ILE A 167 -16.69 0.38 -29.74
CA ILE A 167 -17.07 0.00 -28.38
C ILE A 167 -18.56 0.33 -28.15
N ASP A 168 -19.38 -0.70 -27.96
CA ASP A 168 -20.82 -0.55 -27.76
C ASP A 168 -21.18 -0.24 -26.30
N SER A 169 -20.89 1.00 -25.89
CA SER A 169 -21.28 1.54 -24.58
C SER A 169 -21.75 2.98 -24.70
N PRO A 170 -22.80 3.42 -23.97
CA PRO A 170 -23.26 4.81 -24.00
C PRO A 170 -22.13 5.80 -23.71
N ASN A 171 -21.32 5.53 -22.69
CA ASN A 171 -20.19 6.38 -22.31
C ASN A 171 -19.09 6.38 -23.40
N ALA A 172 -18.83 5.23 -24.02
CA ALA A 172 -17.84 5.13 -25.10
C ALA A 172 -18.30 5.90 -26.35
N LYS A 173 -19.59 5.84 -26.70
CA LYS A 173 -20.17 6.61 -27.82
C LYS A 173 -20.09 8.12 -27.56
N SER A 174 -20.43 8.58 -26.36
CA SER A 174 -20.28 9.98 -25.98
C SER A 174 -18.81 10.44 -26.04
N LEU A 175 -17.88 9.63 -25.52
CA LEU A 175 -16.45 9.91 -25.59
C LEU A 175 -15.94 9.91 -27.03
N HIS A 176 -16.38 8.98 -27.87
CA HIS A 176 -16.05 8.96 -29.30
C HIS A 176 -16.48 10.25 -29.99
N LYS A 177 -17.72 10.71 -29.75
CA LYS A 177 -18.25 11.96 -30.30
C LYS A 177 -17.41 13.17 -29.84
N ALA A 178 -17.10 13.25 -28.55
CA ALA A 178 -16.28 14.33 -27.99
C ALA A 178 -14.83 14.32 -28.54
N MET A 179 -14.21 13.15 -28.67
CA MET A 179 -12.88 13.00 -29.26
C MET A 179 -12.86 13.33 -30.76
N THR A 180 -13.95 13.01 -31.48
CA THR A 180 -14.12 13.37 -32.89
C THR A 180 -14.19 14.90 -33.05
N VAL A 181 -14.93 15.59 -32.18
CA VAL A 181 -14.94 17.07 -32.14
C VAL A 181 -13.53 17.62 -31.91
N LEU A 182 -12.77 17.01 -31.01
CA LEU A 182 -11.42 17.44 -30.65
C LEU A 182 -10.38 17.21 -31.75
N TYR A 183 -10.35 16.03 -32.38
CA TYR A 183 -9.29 15.65 -33.32
C TYR A 183 -9.74 15.49 -34.78
N GLY A 184 -11.00 15.10 -35.04
CA GLY A 184 -11.51 14.81 -36.39
C GLY A 184 -12.22 15.97 -37.08
N THR A 185 -12.93 16.83 -36.34
CA THR A 185 -13.75 17.90 -36.94
C THR A 185 -12.94 19.17 -37.15
N ALA A 186 -12.80 19.65 -38.39
CA ALA A 186 -12.00 20.86 -38.68
C ALA A 186 -12.58 22.15 -38.06
N LYS A 187 -13.91 22.33 -38.09
CA LYS A 187 -14.62 23.49 -37.52
C LYS A 187 -15.88 23.02 -36.78
N PRO A 188 -15.79 22.68 -35.49
CA PRO A 188 -16.95 22.27 -34.71
C PRO A 188 -17.85 23.46 -34.39
N THR A 189 -19.15 23.19 -34.27
CA THR A 189 -20.16 24.17 -33.85
C THR A 189 -20.07 24.44 -32.34
N THR A 190 -20.60 25.58 -31.88
CA THR A 190 -20.61 25.93 -30.46
C THR A 190 -21.33 24.88 -29.60
N GLU A 191 -22.38 24.27 -30.12
CA GLU A 191 -23.15 23.23 -29.43
C GLU A 191 -22.34 21.95 -29.27
N GLU A 192 -21.67 21.48 -30.33
CA GLU A 192 -20.78 20.32 -30.28
C GLU A 192 -19.61 20.53 -29.30
N VAL A 193 -19.07 21.75 -29.24
CA VAL A 193 -18.00 22.10 -28.30
C VAL A 193 -18.51 22.03 -26.85
N ASN A 194 -19.68 22.58 -26.57
CA ASN A 194 -20.27 22.56 -25.22
C ASN A 194 -20.59 21.12 -24.78
N GLU A 195 -21.10 20.29 -25.69
CA GLU A 195 -21.38 18.89 -25.43
C GLU A 195 -20.09 18.09 -25.17
N ALA A 196 -19.04 18.32 -25.98
CA ALA A 196 -17.73 17.70 -25.78
C ALA A 196 -17.10 18.11 -24.44
N GLU A 197 -17.17 19.40 -24.10
CA GLU A 197 -16.70 19.92 -22.81
C GLU A 197 -17.42 19.26 -21.62
N ASN A 198 -18.75 19.17 -21.68
CA ASN A 198 -19.54 18.52 -20.64
C ASN A 198 -19.20 17.02 -20.54
N THR A 199 -18.99 16.36 -21.69
CA THR A 199 -18.59 14.96 -21.76
C THR A 199 -17.24 14.74 -21.09
N PHE A 200 -16.23 15.57 -21.38
CA PHE A 200 -14.92 15.48 -20.73
C PHE A 200 -14.99 15.74 -19.22
N LYS A 201 -15.79 16.73 -18.79
CA LYS A 201 -15.99 17.04 -17.36
C LYS A 201 -16.73 15.94 -16.60
N THR A 202 -17.56 15.15 -17.28
CA THR A 202 -18.38 14.10 -16.67
C THR A 202 -17.69 12.74 -16.69
N LEU A 203 -17.11 12.35 -17.84
CA LEU A 203 -16.65 10.98 -18.07
C LEU A 203 -15.14 10.78 -17.88
N LEU A 204 -14.30 11.81 -18.07
CA LEU A 204 -12.86 11.69 -17.80
C LEU A 204 -12.57 11.99 -16.33
N PRO A 205 -11.68 11.24 -15.65
CA PRO A 205 -11.32 11.55 -14.27
C PRO A 205 -10.65 12.93 -14.15
N ARG A 206 -10.78 13.57 -13.00
CA ARG A 206 -10.03 14.81 -12.70
C ARG A 206 -8.53 14.53 -12.74
N GLY A 207 -7.75 15.44 -13.32
CA GLY A 207 -6.31 15.29 -13.51
C GLY A 207 -5.94 15.39 -14.99
N TRP A 208 -4.73 14.90 -15.32
CA TRP A 208 -4.04 15.19 -16.58
C TRP A 208 -4.90 14.95 -17.83
N TYR A 209 -5.65 13.84 -17.89
CA TYR A 209 -6.46 13.49 -19.07
C TYR A 209 -7.57 14.50 -19.37
N ARG A 210 -8.33 14.87 -18.34
CA ARG A 210 -9.42 15.85 -18.47
C ARG A 210 -8.85 17.23 -18.78
N ASP A 211 -7.79 17.62 -18.08
CA ASP A 211 -7.18 18.94 -18.24
C ASP A 211 -6.58 19.12 -19.64
N THR A 212 -5.89 18.10 -20.16
CA THR A 212 -5.34 18.09 -21.53
C THR A 212 -6.43 18.15 -22.59
N ALA A 213 -7.50 17.35 -22.44
CA ALA A 213 -8.63 17.35 -23.38
C ALA A 213 -9.30 18.74 -23.45
N LEU A 214 -9.48 19.40 -22.30
CA LEU A 214 -10.07 20.74 -22.21
C LEU A 214 -9.13 21.82 -22.76
N LEU A 215 -7.82 21.74 -22.48
CA LEU A 215 -6.83 22.67 -23.02
C LEU A 215 -6.82 22.64 -24.55
N GLU A 216 -6.75 21.45 -25.16
CA GLU A 216 -6.79 21.31 -26.61
C GLU A 216 -8.13 21.76 -27.21
N LEU A 217 -9.25 21.51 -26.52
CA LEU A 217 -10.57 21.97 -26.95
C LEU A 217 -10.66 23.50 -26.95
N TYR A 218 -10.21 24.17 -25.89
CA TYR A 218 -10.23 25.63 -25.78
C TYR A 218 -9.27 26.30 -26.76
N LYS A 219 -8.11 25.68 -26.99
CA LYS A 219 -7.14 26.11 -28.01
C LYS A 219 -7.73 26.04 -29.41
N LYS A 220 -8.39 24.93 -29.75
CA LYS A 220 -9.03 24.73 -31.07
C LYS A 220 -10.19 25.69 -31.32
N THR A 221 -10.94 26.02 -30.28
CA THR A 221 -12.16 26.85 -30.37
C THR A 221 -11.91 28.34 -30.15
N GLY A 222 -10.68 28.74 -29.82
CA GLY A 222 -10.31 30.14 -29.60
C GLY A 222 -10.83 30.74 -28.29
N ARG A 223 -11.21 29.92 -27.31
CA ARG A 223 -11.69 30.34 -25.97
C ARG A 223 -10.54 30.81 -25.08
N LYS A 224 -10.05 32.03 -25.34
CA LYS A 224 -8.81 32.55 -24.72
C LYS A 224 -8.88 32.67 -23.20
N ALA A 225 -10.01 33.09 -22.63
CA ALA A 225 -10.14 33.30 -21.19
C ALA A 225 -10.09 31.98 -20.43
N GLU A 226 -10.86 30.99 -20.88
CA GLU A 226 -10.91 29.64 -20.32
C GLU A 226 -9.59 28.91 -20.51
N LEU A 227 -8.95 29.07 -21.69
CA LEU A 227 -7.62 28.53 -21.95
C LEU A 227 -6.59 29.08 -20.96
N GLN A 228 -6.54 30.40 -20.76
CA GLN A 228 -5.57 31.03 -19.86
C GLN A 228 -5.81 30.64 -18.40
N ALA A 229 -7.07 30.59 -17.97
CA ALA A 229 -7.44 30.16 -16.62
C ALA A 229 -7.02 28.71 -16.36
N LEU A 230 -7.34 27.80 -17.29
CA LEU A 230 -6.98 26.39 -17.16
C LEU A 230 -5.46 26.17 -17.25
N GLN A 231 -4.76 26.86 -18.16
CA GLN A 231 -3.31 26.78 -18.29
C GLN A 231 -2.60 27.20 -16.99
N THR A 232 -3.09 28.26 -16.35
CA THR A 232 -2.55 28.74 -15.07
C THR A 232 -2.76 27.70 -13.96
N GLN A 233 -3.97 27.13 -13.88
CA GLN A 233 -4.29 26.08 -12.92
C GLN A 233 -3.41 24.83 -13.11
N VAL A 234 -3.25 24.37 -14.36
CA VAL A 234 -2.43 23.21 -14.75
C VAL A 234 -0.96 23.46 -14.41
N THR A 235 -0.44 24.66 -14.66
CA THR A 235 0.95 25.03 -14.34
C THR A 235 1.18 25.02 -12.83
N ASP A 236 0.28 25.64 -12.06
CA ASP A 236 0.38 25.69 -10.60
C ASP A 236 0.25 24.30 -9.95
N GLN A 237 -0.64 23.44 -10.45
CA GLN A 237 -0.73 22.04 -10.02
C GLN A 237 0.57 21.27 -10.29
N GLY A 238 1.17 21.46 -11.48
CA GLY A 238 2.45 20.85 -11.84
C GLY A 238 3.58 21.28 -10.91
N LEU A 239 3.70 22.58 -10.63
CA LEU A 239 4.70 23.12 -9.70
C LEU A 239 4.49 22.61 -8.27
N ARG A 240 3.24 22.58 -7.79
CA ARG A 240 2.92 22.02 -6.46
C ARG A 240 3.35 20.57 -6.34
N LEU A 241 3.15 19.74 -7.37
CA LEU A 241 3.63 18.37 -7.38
C LEU A 241 5.15 18.30 -7.31
N VAL A 242 5.87 19.13 -8.09
CA VAL A 242 7.34 19.18 -8.05
C VAL A 242 7.83 19.58 -6.65
N TYR A 243 7.24 20.60 -6.03
CA TYR A 243 7.60 20.99 -4.65
C TYR A 243 7.35 19.87 -3.64
N LYS A 244 6.22 19.16 -3.75
CA LYS A 244 5.93 17.99 -2.92
C LYS A 244 6.99 16.90 -3.11
N LEU A 245 7.35 16.58 -4.36
CA LEU A 245 8.35 15.56 -4.67
C LEU A 245 9.75 15.92 -4.15
N VAL A 246 10.17 17.17 -4.30
CA VAL A 246 11.45 17.65 -3.76
C VAL A 246 11.45 17.57 -2.24
N ALA A 247 10.37 18.01 -1.57
CA ALA A 247 10.26 17.92 -0.12
C ALA A 247 10.33 16.47 0.38
N ILE A 248 9.58 15.56 -0.26
CA ILE A 248 9.63 14.13 0.03
C ILE A 248 11.04 13.58 -0.17
N GLY A 249 11.69 13.91 -1.30
CA GLY A 249 13.05 13.51 -1.60
C GLY A 249 14.04 13.95 -0.52
N CYS A 250 13.99 15.22 -0.10
CA CYS A 250 14.81 15.75 0.98
C CYS A 250 14.58 15.02 2.31
N ILE A 251 13.32 14.77 2.68
CA ILE A 251 12.97 14.02 3.90
C ILE A 251 13.51 12.60 3.83
N MET A 252 13.38 11.91 2.69
CA MET A 252 13.85 10.54 2.53
C MET A 252 15.38 10.45 2.55
N ILE A 253 16.09 11.40 1.92
CA ILE A 253 17.55 11.48 1.95
C ILE A 253 18.03 11.73 3.38
N PHE A 254 17.44 12.71 4.07
CA PHE A 254 17.74 12.97 5.48
C PHE A 254 17.50 11.73 6.35
N SER A 255 16.34 11.09 6.18
CA SER A 255 15.96 9.90 6.94
C SER A 255 16.90 8.72 6.68
N PHE A 256 17.36 8.57 5.43
CA PHE A 256 18.35 7.57 5.05
C PHE A 256 19.67 7.77 5.80
N PHE A 257 20.22 8.99 5.80
CA PHE A 257 21.49 9.26 6.50
C PHE A 257 21.36 9.09 8.01
N VAL A 258 20.29 9.58 8.62
CA VAL A 258 20.01 9.33 10.04
C VAL A 258 19.90 7.83 10.31
N GLY A 259 19.19 7.09 9.46
CA GLY A 259 19.05 5.63 9.55
C GLY A 259 20.38 4.90 9.50
N VAL A 260 21.26 5.26 8.56
CA VAL A 260 22.60 4.69 8.45
C VAL A 260 23.41 4.99 9.71
N ILE A 261 23.37 6.22 10.23
CA ILE A 261 24.04 6.59 11.48
C ILE A 261 23.52 5.74 12.65
N VAL A 262 22.20 5.56 12.77
CA VAL A 262 21.60 4.73 13.82
C VAL A 262 22.07 3.28 13.73
N ILE A 263 22.10 2.70 12.52
CA ILE A 263 22.56 1.33 12.30
C ILE A 263 24.05 1.21 12.65
N LEU A 264 24.90 2.12 12.17
CA LEU A 264 26.35 2.11 12.46
C LEU A 264 26.62 2.30 13.96
N ALA A 265 25.91 3.23 14.61
CA ALA A 265 25.95 3.42 16.07
C ALA A 265 25.64 2.11 16.80
N GLN A 266 24.61 1.40 16.35
CA GLN A 266 24.17 0.16 16.96
C GLN A 266 25.09 -1.04 16.68
N LEU A 267 25.79 -1.07 15.54
CA LEU A 267 26.73 -2.14 15.18
C LEU A 267 28.12 -1.95 15.81
N PHE A 268 28.61 -0.71 15.89
CA PHE A 268 30.01 -0.41 16.25
C PHE A 268 30.19 0.21 17.63
N PHE A 269 29.23 0.99 18.11
CA PHE A 269 29.39 1.80 19.32
C PHE A 269 28.58 1.29 20.52
N LEU A 270 27.56 0.46 20.29
CA LEU A 270 26.77 -0.16 21.35
C LEU A 270 27.19 -1.62 21.59
N PRO A 271 27.02 -2.15 22.82
CA PRO A 271 27.44 -3.51 23.16
C PRO A 271 26.85 -4.55 22.20
N ARG A 272 27.74 -5.35 21.58
CA ARG A 272 27.41 -6.38 20.58
C ARG A 272 26.59 -7.55 21.13
N ASN A 273 26.71 -7.84 22.42
CA ASN A 273 25.88 -8.86 23.06
C ASN A 273 24.44 -8.34 23.12
N VAL A 274 23.61 -8.82 22.18
CA VAL A 274 22.23 -8.38 21.98
C VAL A 274 21.42 -8.48 23.28
N THR A 275 21.70 -9.51 24.08
CA THR A 275 21.13 -9.77 25.41
C THR A 275 22.16 -10.54 26.24
N LYS A 276 22.51 -10.06 27.44
CA LYS A 276 23.27 -10.89 28.40
C LYS A 276 22.38 -12.05 28.85
N GLU A 277 22.94 -13.22 29.11
CA GLU A 277 22.12 -14.39 29.50
C GLU A 277 21.26 -14.11 30.74
N ALA A 278 21.74 -13.27 31.65
CA ALA A 278 20.99 -12.74 32.80
C ALA A 278 19.69 -11.99 32.41
N ASP A 279 19.64 -11.34 31.25
CA ASP A 279 18.49 -10.58 30.76
C ASP A 279 17.53 -11.44 29.92
N ARG A 280 17.85 -12.72 29.69
CA ARG A 280 17.02 -13.65 28.91
C ARG A 280 15.62 -13.77 29.47
N ALA A 281 15.49 -13.79 30.81
CA ALA A 281 14.21 -13.86 31.50
C ALA A 281 13.30 -12.65 31.24
N LEU A 282 13.88 -11.49 30.91
CA LEU A 282 13.11 -10.28 30.62
C LEU A 282 12.42 -10.36 29.26
N ILE A 283 12.99 -11.06 28.27
CA ILE A 283 12.43 -11.16 26.92
C ILE A 283 11.66 -12.45 26.71
N ALA A 284 12.23 -13.57 27.14
CA ALA A 284 11.63 -14.88 26.90
C ALA A 284 10.21 -14.90 27.47
N SER A 285 9.32 -15.62 26.80
CA SER A 285 7.95 -15.87 27.30
C SER A 285 8.00 -16.24 28.79
N PRO A 286 7.04 -15.80 29.64
CA PRO A 286 7.08 -16.04 31.08
C PRO A 286 7.31 -17.51 31.44
N ILE A 287 6.67 -18.40 30.67
CA ILE A 287 6.78 -19.85 30.76
C ILE A 287 7.26 -20.45 29.44
N ALA A 288 7.72 -21.69 29.47
CA ALA A 288 8.06 -22.47 28.30
C ALA A 288 6.78 -23.03 27.66
N PHE A 289 6.10 -22.22 26.84
CA PHE A 289 4.91 -22.66 26.13
C PHE A 289 5.23 -23.83 25.20
N SER A 290 4.45 -24.90 25.28
CA SER A 290 4.64 -26.06 24.40
C SER A 290 4.64 -25.62 22.91
N PRO A 291 5.44 -26.25 22.03
CA PRO A 291 5.40 -25.95 20.60
C PRO A 291 3.99 -26.05 20.02
N ARG A 292 3.18 -26.96 20.57
CA ARG A 292 1.76 -27.11 20.27
C ARG A 292 0.93 -25.86 20.58
N THR A 293 1.16 -25.23 21.72
CA THR A 293 0.50 -23.96 22.11
C THR A 293 0.89 -22.83 21.16
N ILE A 294 2.19 -22.71 20.86
CA ILE A 294 2.71 -21.66 19.97
C ILE A 294 2.10 -21.82 18.58
N TYR A 295 2.17 -23.02 18.03
CA TYR A 295 1.59 -23.36 16.74
C TYR A 295 0.07 -23.17 16.72
N GLY A 296 -0.62 -23.62 17.78
CA GLY A 296 -2.07 -23.54 17.89
C GLY A 296 -2.61 -22.11 17.84
N VAL A 297 -1.97 -21.18 18.54
CA VAL A 297 -2.34 -19.75 18.47
C VAL A 297 -2.12 -19.20 17.05
N PHE A 298 -0.97 -19.48 16.45
CA PHE A 298 -0.64 -18.99 15.12
C PHE A 298 -1.58 -19.54 14.04
N ILE A 299 -1.82 -20.85 14.03
CA ILE A 299 -2.68 -21.47 13.02
C ILE A 299 -4.16 -21.13 13.21
N ALA A 300 -4.63 -20.94 14.44
CA ALA A 300 -5.97 -20.45 14.70
C ALA A 300 -6.17 -19.03 14.15
N TRP A 301 -5.21 -18.13 14.37
CA TRP A 301 -5.23 -16.80 13.79
C TRP A 301 -5.18 -16.83 12.25
N MET A 302 -4.30 -17.64 11.65
CA MET A 302 -4.26 -17.82 10.19
C MET A 302 -5.58 -18.37 9.64
N THR A 303 -6.19 -19.33 10.33
CA THR A 303 -7.49 -19.89 9.92
C THR A 303 -8.57 -18.82 9.91
N THR A 304 -8.62 -17.96 10.93
CA THR A 304 -9.56 -16.83 10.99
C THR A 304 -9.35 -15.84 9.86
N GLN A 305 -8.09 -15.50 9.56
CA GLN A 305 -7.78 -14.63 8.43
C GLN A 305 -8.26 -15.23 7.10
N VAL A 306 -7.95 -16.49 6.85
CA VAL A 306 -8.35 -17.19 5.63
C VAL A 306 -9.87 -17.26 5.52
N LEU A 307 -10.57 -17.69 6.58
CA LEU A 307 -12.04 -17.77 6.60
C LEU A 307 -12.69 -16.41 6.32
N LEU A 308 -12.22 -15.35 6.98
CA LEU A 308 -12.79 -14.02 6.81
C LEU A 308 -12.51 -13.47 5.41
N SER A 309 -11.29 -13.64 4.90
CA SER A 309 -10.93 -13.22 3.54
C SER A 309 -11.79 -13.92 2.48
N SER A 310 -12.06 -15.22 2.67
CA SER A 310 -12.90 -15.99 1.76
C SER A 310 -14.38 -15.60 1.85
N LEU A 311 -14.88 -15.27 3.04
CA LEU A 311 -16.24 -14.75 3.22
C LEU A 311 -16.41 -13.39 2.53
N LEU A 312 -15.40 -12.52 2.66
CA LEU A 312 -15.39 -11.19 2.04
C LEU A 312 -15.40 -11.24 0.52
N GLN A 313 -14.63 -12.14 -0.08
CA GLN A 313 -14.65 -12.34 -1.54
C GLN A 313 -16.04 -12.71 -2.07
N THR A 314 -16.89 -13.33 -1.24
CA THR A 314 -18.26 -13.69 -1.64
C THR A 314 -19.34 -12.68 -1.26
N GLY A 315 -19.12 -11.86 -0.22
CA GLY A 315 -20.18 -11.04 0.38
C GLY A 315 -20.00 -9.52 0.25
N VAL A 316 -18.77 -9.02 0.07
CA VAL A 316 -18.49 -7.57 0.07
C VAL A 316 -17.65 -7.20 -1.14
N LYS A 317 -18.28 -6.62 -2.17
CA LYS A 317 -17.53 -6.03 -3.29
C LYS A 317 -17.06 -4.63 -2.88
N VAL A 318 -15.75 -4.46 -2.76
CA VAL A 318 -15.11 -3.18 -2.40
C VAL A 318 -15.59 -2.03 -3.30
N GLY A 319 -15.76 -2.28 -4.61
CA GLY A 319 -16.29 -1.27 -5.54
C GLY A 319 -17.73 -0.83 -5.27
N GLU A 320 -18.62 -1.74 -4.87
CA GLU A 320 -19.99 -1.39 -4.48
C GLU A 320 -20.02 -0.60 -3.17
N LEU A 321 -19.12 -0.92 -2.25
CA LEU A 321 -18.98 -0.23 -0.98
C LEU A 321 -18.45 1.21 -1.17
N MET A 322 -17.46 1.38 -2.05
CA MET A 322 -16.93 2.69 -2.42
C MET A 322 -17.99 3.58 -3.06
N ASN A 323 -18.86 3.01 -3.91
CA ASN A 323 -20.00 3.74 -4.51
C ASN A 323 -21.03 4.20 -3.48
N ARG A 324 -21.15 3.54 -2.33
CA ARG A 324 -22.07 3.94 -1.24
C ARG A 324 -21.49 5.03 -0.33
N GLY A 325 -20.19 5.29 -0.42
CA GLY A 325 -19.50 6.33 0.34
C GLY A 325 -18.15 5.87 0.88
N VAL A 326 -17.14 6.72 0.70
CA VAL A 326 -15.74 6.42 1.09
C VAL A 326 -15.61 6.22 2.60
N PHE A 327 -16.34 6.99 3.41
CA PHE A 327 -16.30 6.84 4.88
C PHE A 327 -16.83 5.50 5.35
N LEU A 328 -17.94 5.03 4.76
CA LEU A 328 -18.48 3.71 5.05
C LEU A 328 -17.47 2.63 4.65
N ALA A 329 -16.82 2.77 3.50
CA ALA A 329 -15.76 1.87 3.08
C ALA A 329 -14.60 1.84 4.10
N ALA A 330 -14.15 3.00 4.58
CA ALA A 330 -13.08 3.10 5.58
C ALA A 330 -13.46 2.42 6.91
N ILE A 331 -14.67 2.66 7.43
CA ILE A 331 -15.16 2.00 8.65
C ILE A 331 -15.27 0.49 8.45
N THR A 332 -15.88 0.04 7.36
CA THR A 332 -16.02 -1.39 7.07
C THR A 332 -14.65 -2.03 7.03
N MET A 333 -13.65 -1.41 6.38
CA MET A 333 -12.29 -1.94 6.36
C MET A 333 -11.65 -1.99 7.74
N ALA A 334 -11.86 -0.98 8.60
CA ALA A 334 -11.39 -1.01 9.99
C ALA A 334 -12.01 -2.19 10.77
N VAL A 335 -13.32 -2.39 10.63
CA VAL A 335 -14.05 -3.49 11.28
C VAL A 335 -13.56 -4.84 10.77
N LEU A 336 -13.40 -5.01 9.46
CA LEU A 336 -12.92 -6.24 8.86
C LEU A 336 -11.48 -6.53 9.26
N TYR A 337 -10.63 -5.50 9.33
CA TYR A 337 -9.27 -5.62 9.81
C TYR A 337 -9.23 -6.12 11.26
N LEU A 338 -10.01 -5.52 12.15
CA LEU A 338 -10.11 -5.94 13.55
C LEU A 338 -10.72 -7.33 13.69
N ALA A 339 -11.70 -7.69 12.87
CA ALA A 339 -12.26 -9.04 12.85
C ALA A 339 -11.26 -10.09 12.36
N ALA A 340 -10.37 -9.73 11.43
CA ALA A 340 -9.31 -10.61 10.95
C ALA A 340 -8.19 -10.80 11.99
N ASN A 341 -7.74 -9.69 12.59
CA ASN A 341 -6.50 -9.64 13.36
C ASN A 341 -6.69 -9.62 14.88
N GLY A 342 -7.77 -9.02 15.37
CA GLY A 342 -8.13 -8.94 16.78
C GLY A 342 -8.25 -10.31 17.47
N PRO A 343 -8.86 -11.35 16.84
CA PRO A 343 -8.94 -12.68 17.45
C PRO A 343 -7.59 -13.30 17.80
N GLY A 344 -6.48 -12.89 17.17
CA GLY A 344 -5.14 -13.34 17.55
C GLY A 344 -4.81 -13.03 19.02
N ILE A 345 -5.18 -11.83 19.49
CA ILE A 345 -5.00 -11.42 20.90
C ILE A 345 -5.86 -12.30 21.82
N PHE A 346 -7.10 -12.58 21.38
CA PHE A 346 -7.99 -13.47 22.11
C PHE A 346 -7.45 -14.91 22.20
N TYR A 347 -6.87 -15.45 21.13
CA TYR A 347 -6.25 -16.78 21.13
C TYR A 347 -5.03 -16.84 22.04
N ILE A 348 -4.19 -15.79 22.06
CA ILE A 348 -3.08 -15.69 23.02
C ILE A 348 -3.64 -15.72 24.46
N TRP A 349 -4.66 -14.92 24.75
CA TRP A 349 -5.25 -14.90 26.08
C TRP A 349 -5.86 -16.26 26.46
N LEU A 350 -6.65 -16.87 25.58
CA LEU A 350 -7.38 -18.09 25.85
C LEU A 350 -6.46 -19.32 25.99
N VAL A 351 -5.48 -19.46 25.10
CA VAL A 351 -4.67 -20.68 24.96
C VAL A 351 -3.32 -20.56 25.70
N ALA A 352 -2.77 -19.34 25.82
CA ALA A 352 -1.47 -19.13 26.45
C ALA A 352 -1.56 -18.42 27.82
N ALA A 353 -2.36 -17.37 27.99
CA ALA A 353 -2.36 -16.61 29.25
C ALA A 353 -3.23 -17.26 30.34
N LYS A 354 -4.51 -17.52 30.02
CA LYS A 354 -5.55 -18.01 30.95
C LYS A 354 -5.20 -19.36 31.61
N PRO A 355 -4.72 -20.40 30.90
CA PRO A 355 -4.45 -21.70 31.51
C PRO A 355 -3.36 -21.64 32.58
N TYR A 356 -2.45 -20.69 32.45
CA TYR A 356 -1.32 -20.49 33.36
C TYR A 356 -1.51 -19.30 34.31
N LYS A 357 -2.73 -18.73 34.34
CA LYS A 357 -3.09 -17.56 35.17
C LYS A 357 -2.16 -16.35 34.98
N LEU A 358 -1.64 -16.18 33.76
CA LEU A 358 -0.75 -15.08 33.41
C LEU A 358 -1.54 -13.85 33.00
N ASN A 359 -0.99 -12.66 33.28
CA ASN A 359 -1.50 -11.42 32.70
C ASN A 359 -1.15 -11.37 31.21
N LEU A 360 -2.08 -10.88 30.37
CA LEU A 360 -1.86 -10.76 28.92
C LEU A 360 -0.67 -9.83 28.60
N PHE A 361 -0.57 -8.69 29.28
CA PHE A 361 0.52 -7.72 29.06
C PHE A 361 1.90 -8.32 29.38
N GLU A 362 1.99 -9.15 30.42
CA GLU A 362 3.22 -9.88 30.75
C GLU A 362 3.53 -10.99 29.75
N THR A 363 2.49 -11.68 29.27
CA THR A 363 2.60 -12.74 28.26
C THR A 363 3.20 -12.20 26.97
N VAL A 364 2.75 -11.02 26.54
CA VAL A 364 3.17 -10.39 25.28
C VAL A 364 4.27 -9.34 25.45
N LYS A 365 4.83 -9.20 26.66
CA LYS A 365 5.89 -8.22 26.98
C LYS A 365 5.52 -6.77 26.62
N LEU A 366 4.25 -6.39 26.79
CA LEU A 366 3.84 -4.99 26.70
C LEU A 366 4.29 -4.26 27.97
N ARG A 367 5.38 -3.47 27.85
CA ARG A 367 5.96 -2.72 28.96
C ARG A 367 6.27 -1.29 28.54
N THR A 368 5.70 -0.31 29.23
CA THR A 368 5.99 1.11 28.97
C THR A 368 7.28 1.58 29.65
N ARG A 369 7.83 0.77 30.57
CA ARG A 369 9.09 1.04 31.26
C ARG A 369 9.91 -0.25 31.46
N VAL A 370 11.19 -0.19 31.15
CA VAL A 370 12.18 -1.27 31.42
C VAL A 370 13.49 -0.64 31.89
N GLY A 371 13.83 -0.81 33.16
CA GLY A 371 15.03 -0.19 33.75
C GLY A 371 15.06 1.32 33.55
N LYS A 372 16.09 1.84 32.88
CA LYS A 372 16.26 3.26 32.55
C LYS A 372 15.47 3.73 31.32
N LEU A 373 14.81 2.83 30.60
CA LEU A 373 13.97 3.15 29.45
C LEU A 373 12.55 3.45 29.94
N GLY A 374 12.23 4.74 30.11
CA GLY A 374 10.85 5.20 30.36
C GLY A 374 10.03 5.33 29.06
N PRO A 375 8.74 5.72 29.15
CA PRO A 375 7.83 5.78 28.01
C PRO A 375 8.35 6.63 26.84
N VAL A 376 8.90 7.82 27.13
CA VAL A 376 9.47 8.72 26.12
C VAL A 376 10.63 8.06 25.37
N ARG A 377 11.51 7.35 26.08
CA ARG A 377 12.65 6.65 25.46
C ARG A 377 12.20 5.45 24.63
N MET A 378 11.09 4.80 24.99
CA MET A 378 10.49 3.72 24.19
C MET A 378 9.94 4.26 22.87
N VAL A 379 9.23 5.39 22.92
CA VAL A 379 8.74 6.06 21.71
C VAL A 379 9.91 6.52 20.83
N LEU A 380 10.93 7.13 21.43
CA LEU A 380 12.13 7.55 20.69
C LEU A 380 12.86 6.36 20.06
N ALA A 381 12.95 5.22 20.75
CA ALA A 381 13.51 4.00 20.19
C ALA A 381 12.71 3.51 18.97
N GLY A 382 11.38 3.66 18.98
CA GLY A 382 10.53 3.40 17.82
C GLY A 382 10.82 4.34 16.64
N TRP A 383 10.95 5.64 16.89
CA TRP A 383 11.35 6.64 15.88
C TRP A 383 12.72 6.34 15.26
N LEU A 384 13.73 6.04 16.08
CA LEU A 384 15.06 5.67 15.60
C LEU A 384 15.04 4.37 14.79
N THR A 385 14.17 3.42 15.17
CA THR A 385 13.95 2.19 14.40
C THR A 385 13.30 2.48 13.05
N TRP A 386 12.36 3.43 12.99
CA TRP A 386 11.79 3.89 11.71
C TRP A 386 12.85 4.50 10.79
N PHE A 387 13.74 5.35 11.32
CA PHE A 387 14.87 5.85 10.53
C PHE A 387 15.77 4.72 10.03
N ALA A 388 16.12 3.75 10.89
CA ALA A 388 16.90 2.58 10.50
C ALA A 388 16.18 1.70 9.46
N ALA A 389 14.86 1.69 9.44
CA ALA A 389 14.08 0.94 8.46
C ALA A 389 14.22 1.48 7.04
N VAL A 390 14.39 2.80 6.86
CA VAL A 390 14.51 3.43 5.53
C VAL A 390 15.64 2.82 4.68
N PRO A 391 16.92 2.82 5.11
CA PRO A 391 18.00 2.21 4.32
C PRO A 391 17.84 0.69 4.16
N VAL A 392 17.33 -0.02 5.18
CA VAL A 392 17.14 -1.47 5.13
C VAL A 392 16.11 -1.84 4.08
N VAL A 393 14.94 -1.18 4.09
CA VAL A 393 13.88 -1.42 3.12
C VAL A 393 14.33 -1.03 1.72
N LEU A 394 15.07 0.06 1.54
CA LEU A 394 15.63 0.42 0.24
C LEU A 394 16.52 -0.70 -0.31
N VAL A 395 17.45 -1.22 0.50
CA VAL A 395 18.32 -2.34 0.09
C VAL A 395 17.49 -3.59 -0.23
N CYS A 396 16.55 -3.96 0.63
CA CYS A 396 15.66 -5.10 0.40
C CYS A 396 14.83 -4.94 -0.86
N TYR A 397 14.37 -3.73 -1.18
CA TYR A 397 13.61 -3.43 -2.39
C TYR A 397 14.49 -3.56 -3.64
N LEU A 398 15.71 -3.01 -3.63
CA LEU A 398 16.67 -3.15 -4.74
C LEU A 398 17.05 -4.62 -4.98
N LEU A 399 17.21 -5.40 -3.91
CA LEU A 399 17.44 -6.84 -4.00
C LEU A 399 16.21 -7.57 -4.56
N ALA A 400 15.00 -7.19 -4.18
CA ALA A 400 13.77 -7.78 -4.72
C ALA A 400 13.63 -7.52 -6.23
N ILE A 401 13.96 -6.31 -6.71
CA ILE A 401 14.01 -6.02 -8.16
C ILE A 401 15.04 -6.94 -8.83
N LYS A 402 16.28 -6.97 -8.32
CA LYS A 402 17.39 -7.69 -8.97
C LYS A 402 17.24 -9.21 -8.95
N LEU A 403 16.76 -9.78 -7.85
CA LEU A 403 16.74 -11.23 -7.62
C LEU A 403 15.38 -11.86 -7.94
N MET A 404 14.29 -11.11 -7.83
CA MET A 404 12.92 -11.63 -7.94
C MET A 404 12.13 -11.02 -9.11
N ASN A 405 12.74 -10.11 -9.89
CA ASN A 405 12.05 -9.31 -10.91
C ASN A 405 10.78 -8.62 -10.35
N SER A 406 10.86 -8.16 -9.09
CA SER A 406 9.75 -7.52 -8.41
C SER A 406 9.38 -6.20 -9.10
N GLN A 407 8.08 -6.00 -9.36
CA GLN A 407 7.52 -4.75 -9.88
C GLN A 407 6.93 -3.86 -8.77
N GLY A 408 7.25 -4.15 -7.51
CA GLY A 408 6.70 -3.47 -6.34
C GLY A 408 5.50 -4.19 -5.70
N SER A 409 4.90 -3.57 -4.68
CA SER A 409 3.80 -4.14 -3.93
C SER A 409 2.50 -4.15 -4.73
N SER A 410 1.81 -5.29 -4.74
CA SER A 410 0.47 -5.41 -5.31
C SER A 410 -0.64 -5.27 -4.27
N ASN A 411 -0.35 -4.67 -3.11
CA ASN A 411 -1.28 -4.62 -2.00
C ASN A 411 -2.56 -3.83 -2.37
N PRO A 412 -3.76 -4.47 -2.33
CA PRO A 412 -5.01 -3.81 -2.70
C PRO A 412 -5.38 -2.62 -1.80
N VAL A 413 -4.81 -2.54 -0.60
CA VAL A 413 -4.96 -1.39 0.31
C VAL A 413 -4.47 -0.11 -0.37
N ILE A 414 -3.44 -0.17 -1.23
CA ILE A 414 -2.93 1.00 -1.95
C ILE A 414 -4.02 1.62 -2.83
N ALA A 415 -4.73 0.80 -3.62
CA ALA A 415 -5.81 1.31 -4.49
C ALA A 415 -6.95 1.96 -3.69
N LEU A 416 -7.31 1.37 -2.54
CA LEU A 416 -8.34 1.92 -1.67
C LEU A 416 -7.92 3.26 -1.04
N VAL A 417 -6.67 3.33 -0.58
CA VAL A 417 -6.04 4.55 -0.06
C VAL A 417 -6.04 5.64 -1.12
N MET A 418 -5.70 5.31 -2.37
CA MET A 418 -5.66 6.26 -3.48
C MET A 418 -7.05 6.83 -3.76
N GLU A 419 -8.10 6.00 -3.76
CA GLU A 419 -9.46 6.52 -3.91
C GLU A 419 -9.87 7.42 -2.74
N ALA A 420 -9.57 7.01 -1.51
CA ALA A 420 -9.85 7.84 -0.34
C ALA A 420 -9.11 9.18 -0.38
N SER A 421 -7.92 9.20 -0.98
CA SER A 421 -7.14 10.42 -1.23
C SER A 421 -7.84 11.34 -2.23
N ARG A 422 -8.45 10.78 -3.28
CA ARG A 422 -9.14 11.55 -4.33
C ARG A 422 -10.42 12.22 -3.84
N SER A 423 -11.18 11.54 -2.98
CA SER A 423 -12.44 12.05 -2.45
C SER A 423 -12.24 13.15 -1.40
N ALA A 424 -11.01 13.34 -0.91
CA ALA A 424 -10.62 14.31 0.12
C ALA A 424 -11.51 14.25 1.39
N ASP A 425 -12.10 13.09 1.68
CA ASP A 425 -12.94 12.92 2.86
C ASP A 425 -12.07 12.78 4.11
N PHE A 426 -12.01 13.85 4.90
CA PHE A 426 -11.16 13.95 6.09
C PHE A 426 -11.47 12.85 7.10
N ALA A 427 -12.75 12.48 7.26
CA ALA A 427 -13.16 11.43 8.18
C ALA A 427 -12.62 10.05 7.75
N SER A 428 -12.67 9.76 6.45
CA SER A 428 -12.06 8.55 5.88
C SER A 428 -10.55 8.51 6.10
N ILE A 429 -9.87 9.62 5.84
CA ILE A 429 -8.41 9.73 5.99
C ILE A 429 -8.00 9.44 7.45
N ILE A 430 -8.69 10.03 8.43
CA ILE A 430 -8.46 9.76 9.85
C ILE A 430 -8.68 8.28 10.16
N MET A 431 -9.76 7.68 9.67
CA MET A 431 -10.06 6.27 9.90
C MET A 431 -8.97 5.34 9.34
N PHE A 432 -8.39 5.67 8.18
CA PHE A 432 -7.26 4.93 7.64
C PHE A 432 -5.98 5.08 8.49
N TYR A 433 -5.69 6.28 9.02
CA TYR A 433 -4.57 6.44 9.96
C TYR A 433 -4.75 5.60 11.23
N PHE A 434 -5.96 5.52 11.79
CA PHE A 434 -6.22 4.64 12.94
C PHE A 434 -6.07 3.16 12.56
N THR A 435 -6.63 2.74 11.43
CA THR A 435 -6.60 1.34 11.01
C THR A 435 -5.16 0.88 10.74
N LEU A 436 -4.43 1.62 9.89
CA LEU A 436 -3.09 1.25 9.43
C LEU A 436 -2.00 1.60 10.44
N GLY A 437 -2.14 2.74 11.14
CA GLY A 437 -1.13 3.28 12.04
C GLY A 437 -1.28 2.88 13.50
N VAL A 438 -2.46 2.39 13.92
CA VAL A 438 -2.73 2.04 15.33
C VAL A 438 -3.21 0.59 15.47
N PHE A 439 -4.34 0.24 14.86
CA PHE A 439 -4.91 -1.10 15.01
C PHE A 439 -4.01 -2.19 14.44
N ALA A 440 -3.45 -1.96 13.25
CA ALA A 440 -2.54 -2.93 12.64
C ALA A 440 -1.28 -3.21 13.48
N PRO A 441 -0.49 -2.20 13.88
CA PRO A 441 0.65 -2.42 14.77
C PRO A 441 0.28 -3.07 16.09
N ILE A 442 -0.86 -2.70 16.70
CA ILE A 442 -1.26 -3.29 17.98
C ILE A 442 -1.52 -4.79 17.82
N CYS A 443 -2.32 -5.19 16.83
CA CYS A 443 -2.67 -6.60 16.64
C CYS A 443 -1.45 -7.42 16.19
N GLU A 444 -0.73 -6.94 15.17
CA GLU A 444 0.36 -7.69 14.56
C GLU A 444 1.58 -7.79 15.48
N GLU A 445 2.01 -6.70 16.11
CA GLU A 445 3.17 -6.75 17.01
C GLU A 445 2.89 -7.56 18.26
N THR A 446 1.64 -7.56 18.77
CA THR A 446 1.25 -8.42 19.89
C THR A 446 1.39 -9.90 19.53
N LEU A 447 0.97 -10.30 18.34
CA LEU A 447 1.08 -11.69 17.88
C LEU A 447 2.53 -12.07 17.53
N PHE A 448 3.17 -11.33 16.63
CA PHE A 448 4.47 -11.70 16.09
C PHE A 448 5.60 -11.45 17.07
N ARG A 449 5.63 -10.29 17.72
CA ARG A 449 6.76 -9.89 18.59
C ARG A 449 6.47 -10.24 20.04
N GLY A 450 5.24 -9.99 20.47
CA GLY A 450 4.82 -10.22 21.85
C GLY A 450 4.74 -11.68 22.20
N PHE A 451 4.09 -12.50 21.35
CA PHE A 451 3.88 -13.92 21.62
C PHE A 451 4.84 -14.84 20.85
N LEU A 452 4.83 -14.78 19.52
CA LEU A 452 5.54 -15.76 18.68
C LEU A 452 7.07 -15.66 18.86
N TYR A 453 7.62 -14.46 18.72
CA TYR A 453 9.06 -14.21 18.88
C TYR A 453 9.54 -14.56 20.30
N THR A 454 8.90 -14.04 21.35
CA THR A 454 9.34 -14.27 22.74
C THR A 454 9.26 -15.74 23.15
N SER A 455 8.29 -16.48 22.60
CA SER A 455 8.14 -17.92 22.82
C SER A 455 9.24 -18.70 22.11
N LEU A 456 9.46 -18.45 20.81
CA LEU A 456 10.52 -19.12 20.04
C LEU A 456 11.93 -18.78 20.56
N ARG A 457 12.13 -17.52 20.98
CA ARG A 457 13.37 -17.01 21.57
C ARG A 457 13.81 -17.79 22.80
N ARG A 458 12.85 -18.39 23.52
CA ARG A 458 13.13 -19.27 24.67
C ARG A 458 13.77 -20.60 24.23
N TYR A 459 13.47 -21.09 23.04
CA TYR A 459 13.94 -22.38 22.51
C TYR A 459 15.17 -22.27 21.59
N TRP A 460 15.19 -21.31 20.66
CA TRP A 460 16.15 -21.32 19.54
C TRP A 460 17.18 -20.18 19.54
N GLY A 461 17.20 -19.33 20.57
CA GLY A 461 18.12 -18.19 20.64
C GLY A 461 17.66 -17.00 19.79
N VAL A 462 18.49 -15.97 19.67
CA VAL A 462 18.10 -14.68 19.04
C VAL A 462 17.87 -14.83 17.54
N MET A 463 18.91 -15.21 16.80
CA MET A 463 18.90 -15.14 15.33
C MET A 463 17.88 -16.07 14.68
N PRO A 464 17.78 -17.37 15.04
CA PRO A 464 16.78 -18.24 14.42
C PRO A 464 15.35 -17.77 14.69
N SER A 465 15.07 -17.24 15.89
CA SER A 465 13.75 -16.71 16.23
C SER A 465 13.44 -15.41 15.47
N LEU A 466 14.41 -14.51 15.31
CA LEU A 466 14.25 -13.30 14.49
C LEU A 466 13.97 -13.66 13.03
N LEU A 467 14.78 -14.54 12.44
CA LEU A 467 14.66 -14.92 11.04
C LEU A 467 13.32 -15.61 10.76
N LEU A 468 12.91 -16.58 11.60
CA LEU A 468 11.65 -17.25 11.38
C LEU A 468 10.45 -16.31 11.56
N THR A 469 10.44 -15.49 12.62
CA THR A 469 9.29 -14.59 12.84
C THR A 469 9.21 -13.47 11.79
N ALA A 470 10.34 -12.97 11.30
CA ALA A 470 10.38 -12.05 10.17
C ALA A 470 9.90 -12.71 8.86
N PHE A 471 10.30 -13.96 8.62
CA PHE A 471 9.84 -14.74 7.46
C PHE A 471 8.34 -14.96 7.49
N LEU A 472 7.79 -15.42 8.63
CA LEU A 472 6.36 -15.62 8.80
C LEU A 472 5.60 -14.29 8.66
N PHE A 473 6.12 -13.20 9.24
CA PHE A 473 5.54 -11.87 9.08
C PHE A 473 5.46 -11.44 7.60
N ALA A 474 6.54 -11.59 6.83
CA ALA A 474 6.51 -11.29 5.40
C ALA A 474 5.56 -12.21 4.61
N GLY A 475 5.57 -13.50 4.92
CA GLY A 475 4.79 -14.51 4.21
C GLY A 475 3.27 -14.35 4.34
N VAL A 476 2.78 -13.92 5.50
CA VAL A 476 1.32 -13.75 5.71
C VAL A 476 0.71 -12.60 4.92
N HIS A 477 1.52 -11.68 4.40
CA HIS A 477 1.06 -10.57 3.58
C HIS A 477 0.73 -10.97 2.14
N LEU A 478 1.17 -12.16 1.70
CA LEU A 478 0.93 -12.71 0.36
C LEU A 478 1.30 -11.73 -0.78
N ASP A 479 2.26 -10.85 -0.52
CA ASP A 479 2.78 -9.87 -1.48
C ASP A 479 4.18 -10.31 -1.92
N GLY A 480 4.25 -11.04 -3.03
CA GLY A 480 5.52 -11.52 -3.57
C GLY A 480 6.49 -10.39 -3.90
N GLY A 481 5.98 -9.24 -4.35
CA GLY A 481 6.80 -8.07 -4.68
C GLY A 481 7.31 -7.33 -3.44
N GLY A 482 6.53 -7.35 -2.36
CA GLY A 482 6.85 -6.74 -1.06
C GLY A 482 7.54 -7.67 -0.05
N PHE A 483 7.73 -8.96 -0.36
CA PHE A 483 8.22 -9.96 0.59
C PHE A 483 9.55 -9.57 1.26
N LEU A 484 10.58 -9.22 0.47
CA LEU A 484 11.90 -8.94 1.01
C LEU A 484 11.95 -7.63 1.83
N PRO A 485 11.30 -6.52 1.40
CA PRO A 485 11.06 -5.36 2.25
C PRO A 485 10.37 -5.67 3.58
N LEU A 486 9.27 -6.44 3.55
CA LEU A 486 8.50 -6.82 4.75
C LEU A 486 9.31 -7.72 5.68
N PHE A 487 10.14 -8.60 5.12
CA PHE A 487 11.08 -9.41 5.89
C PHE A 487 12.11 -8.54 6.62
N GLY A 488 12.69 -7.54 5.94
CA GLY A 488 13.63 -6.59 6.52
C GLY A 488 13.01 -5.78 7.67
N LEU A 489 11.80 -5.26 7.47
CA LEU A 489 11.03 -4.60 8.54
C LEU A 489 10.76 -5.55 9.69
N GLY A 490 10.32 -6.76 9.37
CA GLY A 490 9.96 -7.74 10.37
C GLY A 490 11.12 -8.15 11.27
N PHE A 491 12.32 -8.20 10.69
CA PHE A 491 13.58 -8.41 11.40
C PHE A 491 13.92 -7.24 12.31
N LEU A 492 13.84 -5.99 11.82
CA LEU A 492 14.12 -4.79 12.62
C LEU A 492 13.16 -4.66 13.82
N PHE A 493 11.89 -4.94 13.60
CA PHE A 493 10.86 -4.96 14.64
C PHE A 493 11.16 -6.01 15.72
N GLY A 494 11.52 -7.24 15.32
CA GLY A 494 11.98 -8.25 16.28
C GLY A 494 13.26 -7.81 17.03
N PHE A 495 14.22 -7.21 16.31
CA PHE A 495 15.48 -6.75 16.88
C PHE A 495 15.28 -5.66 17.94
N ILE A 496 14.41 -4.68 17.70
CA ILE A 496 14.16 -3.62 18.69
C ILE A 496 13.48 -4.16 19.94
N VAL A 497 12.62 -5.19 19.82
CA VAL A 497 12.04 -5.88 20.98
C VAL A 497 13.09 -6.65 21.76
N GLU A 498 14.02 -7.34 21.09
CA GLU A 498 15.16 -7.96 21.78
C GLU A 498 16.02 -6.92 22.51
N ARG A 499 16.20 -5.71 21.97
CA ARG A 499 17.01 -4.67 22.63
C ARG A 499 16.29 -3.99 23.79
N THR A 500 15.01 -3.70 23.66
CA THR A 500 14.24 -2.89 24.62
C THR A 500 13.46 -3.72 25.63
N LYS A 501 13.32 -5.03 25.38
CA LYS A 501 12.53 -5.99 26.18
C LYS A 501 11.05 -5.58 26.29
N SER A 502 10.56 -4.84 25.30
CA SER A 502 9.19 -4.35 25.19
C SER A 502 8.77 -4.32 23.72
N ILE A 503 7.50 -4.60 23.45
CA ILE A 503 6.92 -4.47 22.10
C ILE A 503 6.53 -3.03 21.73
N VAL A 504 6.50 -2.10 22.68
CA VAL A 504 6.07 -0.70 22.44
C VAL A 504 6.90 0.01 21.36
N PRO A 505 8.25 -0.05 21.35
CA PRO A 505 9.04 0.58 20.30
C PRO A 505 8.74 0.00 18.91
N SER A 506 8.46 -1.30 18.85
CA SER A 506 8.09 -2.00 17.62
C SER A 506 6.73 -1.53 17.09
N MET A 507 5.73 -1.42 17.97
CA MET A 507 4.41 -0.86 17.63
C MET A 507 4.52 0.57 17.09
N VAL A 508 5.35 1.41 17.71
CA VAL A 508 5.60 2.78 17.24
C VAL A 508 6.27 2.77 15.88
N ALA A 509 7.35 2.01 15.69
CA ALA A 509 8.08 1.95 14.42
C ALA A 509 7.20 1.43 13.28
N HIS A 510 6.41 0.39 13.54
CA HIS A 510 5.45 -0.18 12.59
C HIS A 510 4.34 0.83 12.25
N GLY A 511 3.75 1.47 13.25
CA GLY A 511 2.73 2.51 13.04
C GLY A 511 3.24 3.70 12.23
N LEU A 512 4.47 4.16 12.49
CA LEU A 512 5.14 5.20 11.71
C LEU A 512 5.42 4.76 10.27
N TRP A 513 5.80 3.50 10.06
CA TRP A 513 6.04 2.96 8.72
C TRP A 513 4.74 2.96 7.88
N ASN A 514 3.67 2.43 8.46
CA ASN A 514 2.37 2.36 7.77
C ASN A 514 1.79 3.75 7.54
N SER A 515 1.82 4.61 8.55
CA SER A 515 1.32 5.98 8.44
C SER A 515 2.13 6.79 7.44
N GLY A 516 3.47 6.70 7.46
CA GLY A 516 4.34 7.41 6.53
C GLY A 516 4.12 6.96 5.08
N THR A 517 3.91 5.66 4.86
CA THR A 517 3.54 5.12 3.53
C THR A 517 2.20 5.66 3.08
N PHE A 518 1.20 5.70 3.97
CA PHE A 518 -0.11 6.27 3.67
C PHE A 518 -0.04 7.78 3.36
N THR A 519 0.72 8.55 4.16
CA THR A 519 0.98 9.97 3.91
C THR A 519 1.67 10.21 2.57
N LEU A 520 2.63 9.36 2.20
CA LEU A 520 3.30 9.45 0.90
C LEU A 520 2.31 9.28 -0.25
N VAL A 521 1.41 8.29 -0.17
CA VAL A 521 0.38 8.09 -1.20
C VAL A 521 -0.60 9.29 -1.24
N LEU A 522 -1.04 9.79 -0.09
CA LEU A 522 -1.88 10.99 0.01
C LEU A 522 -1.22 12.22 -0.65
N LEU A 523 0.08 12.42 -0.45
CA LEU A 523 0.79 13.57 -1.03
C LEU A 523 0.94 13.45 -2.55
N LEU A 524 1.14 12.24 -3.06
CA LEU A 524 1.35 11.98 -4.50
C LEU A 524 0.03 11.97 -5.30
N PHE A 525 -1.05 11.43 -4.73
CA PHE A 525 -2.31 11.20 -5.44
C PHE A 525 -3.50 12.00 -4.89
N GLY A 526 -3.37 12.61 -3.71
CA GLY A 526 -4.36 13.55 -3.19
C GLY A 526 -4.34 14.87 -3.96
N ASN A 527 -5.53 15.48 -4.08
CA ASN A 527 -5.73 16.75 -4.78
C ASN A 527 -5.09 17.94 -4.04
#